data_AF-A0A353GLQ7-F1
#
_entry.id   AF-A0A353GLQ7-F1
#
_cell.length_a   1.000
_cell.length_b   1.000
_cell.length_c   1.000
_cell.angle_alpha   90.00
_cell.angle_beta   90.00
_cell.angle_gamma   90.00
#
_symmetry.space_group_name_H-M   'P 1'
#
loop_
_entity.id
_entity.type
_entity.pdbx_description
1 polymer ?
#
loop_
_entity_poly.entity_id
_entity_poly.type
_entity_poly.pdbx_seq_one_letter_code
_entity_poly.pdbx_strand_id
1 'polypeptide(L)'
;MNLFSSLIIILGLIIFEIISSIDNAIINAEVLSTVGTKMKKWFLLWGLLFAVFLVRGLLPWLIIWATMPTLGPIDAFTAAFSSDPLVKETIEKA
;
A
#
# COMPACT_ATOMS: atom_id res chain seq x y z
N MET A 1 -14.59 22.06 1.28
CA MET A 1 -14.19 21.91 2.70
C MET A 1 -13.70 23.26 3.19
N ASN A 2 -14.12 23.71 4.37
CA ASN A 2 -13.63 24.97 4.94
C ASN A 2 -12.24 24.77 5.56
N LEU A 3 -11.42 25.83 5.61
CA LEU A 3 -10.06 25.78 6.16
C LEU A 3 -10.05 25.24 7.59
N PHE A 4 -11.02 25.67 8.41
CA PHE A 4 -11.20 25.22 9.79
C PHE A 4 -11.46 23.71 9.89
N SER A 5 -12.37 23.17 9.07
CA SER A 5 -12.64 21.73 9.03
C SER A 5 -11.42 20.92 8.58
N SER A 6 -10.66 21.44 7.60
CA SER A 6 -9.45 20.80 7.10
C SER A 6 -8.36 20.74 8.17
N LEU A 7 -8.20 21.83 8.94
CA LEU A 7 -7.24 21.89 10.05
C LEU A 7 -7.57 20.86 11.14
N ILE A 8 -8.84 20.72 11.52
CA ILE A 8 -9.29 19.73 12.51
C ILE A 8 -9.04 18.30 12.02
N ILE A 9 -9.34 18.02 10.75
CA ILE A 9 -9.11 16.69 10.16
C ILE A 9 -7.62 16.37 10.15
N ILE A 10 -6.78 17.29 9.68
CA ILE A 10 -5.33 17.09 9.64
C ILE A 10 -4.78 16.87 11.05
N LEU A 11 -5.18 17.69 12.01
CA LEU A 11 -4.72 17.56 13.40
C LEU A 11 -5.18 16.23 14.01
N GLY A 12 -6.43 15.82 13.77
CA GLY A 12 -6.97 14.54 14.20
C GLY A 12 -6.22 13.35 13.58
N LEU A 13 -5.92 13.41 12.28
CA LEU A 13 -5.14 12.39 11.59
C LEU A 13 -3.72 12.30 12.13
N ILE A 14 -3.06 13.44 12.38
CA ILE A 14 -1.71 13.46 12.97
C ILE A 14 -1.70 12.74 14.32
N ILE A 15 -2.65 13.08 15.21
CA ILE A 15 -2.75 12.45 16.53
C ILE A 15 -3.05 10.96 16.39
N PHE A 16 -4.01 10.60 15.53
CA PHE A 16 -4.39 9.23 15.27
C PHE A 16 -3.21 8.39 14.77
N GLU A 17 -2.44 8.93 13.85
CA GLU A 17 -1.32 8.25 13.21
C GLU A 17 -0.12 8.10 14.15
N ILE A 18 0.13 9.09 15.02
CA ILE A 18 1.15 8.98 16.09
C ILE A 18 0.81 7.82 17.03
N ILE A 19 -0.44 7.73 17.49
CA ILE A 19 -0.86 6.68 18.43
C ILE A 19 -0.83 5.32 17.74
N SER A 20 -1.51 5.20 16.60
CA SER A 20 -1.67 3.93 15.89
C SER A 20 -0.34 3.38 15.36
N SER A 21 0.60 4.26 14.96
CA SER A 21 1.91 3.83 14.47
C SER A 21 2.74 3.15 15.55
N ILE A 22 2.70 3.65 16.79
CA ILE A 22 3.47 3.07 17.90
C ILE A 22 2.88 1.72 18.30
N ASP A 23 1.56 1.64 18.46
CA ASP A 23 0.88 0.40 18.85
C ASP A 23 1.13 -0.73 17.84
N ASN A 24 1.05 -0.41 16.54
CA ASN A 24 1.29 -1.40 15.49
C ASN A 24 2.75 -1.90 15.47
N ALA A 25 3.72 -1.01 15.73
CA ALA A 25 5.13 -1.39 15.81
C ALA A 25 5.43 -2.25 17.05
N ILE A 26 4.86 -1.90 18.21
CA ILE A 26 5.06 -2.64 19.47
C ILE A 26 4.42 -4.03 19.37
N ILE A 27 3.16 -4.13 18.95
CA ILE A 27 2.47 -5.42 18.83
C ILE A 27 3.22 -6.36 17.89
N ASN A 28 3.68 -5.87 16.72
CA ASN A 28 4.41 -6.71 15.77
C ASN A 28 5.80 -7.11 16.30
N ALA A 29 6.51 -6.21 16.99
CA ALA A 29 7.79 -6.53 17.63
C ALA A 29 7.64 -7.55 18.77
N GLU A 30 6.59 -7.42 19.57
CA GLU A 30 6.26 -8.32 20.67
C GLU A 30 5.88 -9.72 20.15
N VAL A 31 4.98 -9.80 19.18
CA VAL A 31 4.64 -11.08 18.53
C VAL A 31 5.90 -11.71 17.95
N LEU A 32 6.76 -10.95 17.27
CA LEU A 32 8.00 -11.46 16.68
C LEU A 32 9.05 -11.87 17.73
N SER A 33 8.96 -11.37 18.97
CA SER A 33 9.85 -11.75 20.08
C SER A 33 9.54 -13.15 20.62
N THR A 34 8.26 -13.56 20.55
CA THR A 34 7.81 -14.90 20.95
C THR A 34 8.19 -16.00 19.94
N VAL A 35 8.60 -15.61 18.73
CA VAL A 35 8.94 -16.55 17.65
C VAL A 35 10.42 -16.95 17.73
N GLY A 36 10.70 -18.25 17.65
CA GLY A 36 12.07 -18.77 17.63
C GLY A 36 12.94 -18.17 16.52
N THR A 37 14.26 -18.03 16.75
CA THR A 37 15.18 -17.25 15.89
C THR A 37 15.21 -17.68 14.43
N LYS A 38 15.04 -18.98 14.15
CA LYS A 38 14.96 -19.51 12.76
C LYS A 38 13.67 -19.07 12.06
N MET A 39 12.53 -19.15 12.76
CA MET A 39 11.22 -18.77 12.23
C MET A 39 11.07 -17.26 12.07
N LYS A 40 11.72 -16.45 12.94
CA LYS A 40 11.80 -14.99 12.77
C LYS A 40 12.45 -14.59 11.44
N LYS A 41 13.58 -15.20 11.09
CA LYS A 41 14.26 -14.94 9.79
C LYS A 41 13.41 -15.40 8.61
N TRP A 42 12.74 -16.54 8.74
CA TRP A 42 11.84 -17.06 7.71
C TRP A 42 10.65 -16.12 7.49
N PHE A 43 10.00 -15.67 8.56
CA PHE A 43 8.89 -14.71 8.51
C PHE A 43 9.31 -13.38 7.89
N LEU A 44 10.48 -12.84 8.27
CA LEU A 44 10.96 -11.59 7.69
C LEU A 44 11.29 -11.73 6.20
N LEU A 45 11.89 -12.85 5.78
CA LEU A 45 12.22 -13.10 4.38
C LEU A 45 10.96 -13.24 3.52
N TRP A 46 10.07 -14.16 3.89
CA TRP A 46 8.86 -14.45 3.12
C TRP A 46 7.80 -13.36 3.26
N GLY A 47 7.67 -12.78 4.46
CA GLY A 47 6.78 -11.66 4.72
C GLY A 47 7.16 -10.42 3.93
N LEU A 48 8.47 -10.10 3.85
CA LEU A 48 8.94 -9.00 3.01
C LEU A 48 8.70 -9.27 1.52
N LEU A 49 9.02 -10.47 1.04
CA LEU A 49 8.77 -10.85 -0.37
C LEU A 49 7.28 -10.72 -0.71
N PHE A 50 6.40 -11.22 0.15
CA PHE A 50 4.96 -11.13 -0.07
C PHE A 50 4.45 -9.68 -0.01
N ALA A 51 4.91 -8.90 0.97
CA ALA A 51 4.52 -7.50 1.11
C ALA A 51 4.96 -6.65 -0.09
N VAL A 52 6.17 -6.86 -0.60
CA VAL A 52 6.72 -6.05 -1.70
C VAL A 52 6.24 -6.57 -3.06
N PHE A 53 6.33 -7.85 -3.35
CA PHE A 53 6.01 -8.35 -4.70
C PHE A 53 4.51 -8.60 -4.88
N LEU A 54 3.82 -9.18 -3.89
CA LEU A 54 2.40 -9.47 -4.03
C LEU A 54 1.56 -8.22 -3.73
N VAL A 55 1.66 -7.68 -2.51
CA VAL A 55 0.80 -6.58 -2.08
C VAL A 55 1.18 -5.27 -2.77
N ARG A 56 2.47 -5.00 -2.99
CA ARG A 56 2.88 -3.73 -3.61
C ARG A 56 3.04 -3.80 -5.13
N GLY A 57 3.33 -4.97 -5.69
CA GLY A 57 3.44 -5.16 -7.14
C GLY A 57 2.14 -5.67 -7.77
N LEU A 58 1.71 -6.86 -7.36
CA LEU A 58 0.59 -7.57 -7.99
C LEU A 58 -0.76 -6.92 -7.72
N LEU A 59 -1.00 -6.45 -6.50
CA LEU A 59 -2.31 -5.93 -6.10
C LEU A 59 -2.69 -4.63 -6.83
N PRO A 60 -1.83 -3.60 -6.98
CA PRO A 60 -2.12 -2.43 -7.81
C PRO A 60 -2.38 -2.80 -9.27
N TRP A 61 -1.60 -3.73 -9.82
CA TRP A 61 -1.79 -4.23 -11.18
C TRP A 61 -3.14 -4.89 -11.37
N LEU A 62 -3.53 -5.77 -10.44
CA LEU A 62 -4.80 -6.48 -10.47
C LEU A 62 -5.98 -5.52 -10.37
N ILE A 63 -5.88 -4.50 -9.51
CA ILE A 63 -6.90 -3.44 -9.40
C ILE A 63 -7.09 -2.74 -10.74
N ILE A 64 -6.01 -2.26 -11.38
CA ILE A 64 -6.09 -1.55 -12.67
C ILE A 64 -6.63 -2.46 -13.77
N TRP A 65 -6.16 -3.70 -13.85
CA TRP A 65 -6.64 -4.67 -14.84
C TRP A 65 -8.14 -5.00 -14.66
N ALA A 66 -8.62 -5.09 -13.42
CA ALA A 66 -10.02 -5.37 -13.14
C ALA A 66 -10.94 -4.15 -13.38
N THR A 67 -10.44 -2.92 -13.18
CA THR A 67 -11.24 -1.71 -13.35
C THR A 67 -11.20 -1.14 -14.75
N MET A 68 -10.21 -1.51 -15.59
CA MET A 68 -10.04 -1.01 -16.96
C MET A 68 -10.01 -2.14 -17.99
N PRO A 69 -11.19 -2.53 -18.54
CA PRO A 69 -11.30 -3.61 -19.51
C PRO A 69 -10.64 -3.30 -20.86
N THR A 70 -10.35 -2.03 -21.13
CA THR A 70 -9.77 -1.54 -22.39
C THR A 70 -8.26 -1.64 -22.45
N LEU A 71 -7.59 -1.84 -21.30
CA LEU A 71 -6.14 -1.98 -21.18
C LEU A 71 -5.76 -3.46 -21.17
N GLY A 72 -4.79 -3.85 -22.02
CA GLY A 72 -4.25 -5.21 -22.00
C GLY A 72 -3.51 -5.50 -20.69
N PRO A 73 -3.20 -6.77 -20.37
CA PRO A 73 -2.50 -7.16 -19.13
C PRO A 73 -1.14 -6.46 -18.97
N ILE A 74 -0.45 -6.21 -20.10
CA ILE A 74 0.87 -5.58 -20.18
C ILE A 74 0.74 -4.05 -20.00
N ASP A 75 -0.30 -3.45 -20.56
CA ASP A 75 -0.54 -2.01 -20.42
C ASP A 75 -0.97 -1.65 -18.99
N ALA A 76 -1.79 -2.49 -18.36
CA ALA A 76 -2.14 -2.36 -16.94
C ALA A 76 -0.92 -2.47 -16.01
N PHE A 77 0.07 -3.31 -16.37
CA PHE A 77 1.31 -3.46 -15.59
C PHE A 77 2.20 -2.22 -15.73
N THR A 78 2.29 -1.70 -16.95
CA THR A 78 3.02 -0.47 -17.25
C THR A 78 2.33 0.73 -16.58
N ALA A 79 1.00 0.77 -16.56
CA ALA A 79 0.20 1.79 -15.87
C ALA A 79 0.32 1.73 -14.33
N ALA A 80 0.46 0.53 -13.76
CA ALA A 80 0.63 0.35 -12.31
C ALA A 80 2.00 0.84 -11.80
N PHE A 81 3.03 0.77 -12.64
CA PHE A 81 4.41 1.12 -12.27
C PHE A 81 4.88 2.47 -12.85
N SER A 82 4.24 2.95 -13.90
CA SER A 82 4.59 4.22 -14.54
C SER A 82 3.66 5.32 -14.04
N SER A 83 4.22 6.30 -13.33
CA SER A 83 3.58 7.58 -12.99
C SER A 83 3.40 8.47 -14.23
N ASP A 84 3.14 7.89 -15.40
CA ASP A 84 3.18 8.59 -16.68
C ASP A 84 1.85 9.33 -16.91
N PRO A 85 1.85 10.65 -17.18
CA PRO A 85 0.64 11.42 -17.49
C PRO A 85 -0.17 10.86 -18.67
N LEU A 86 0.43 10.06 -19.55
CA LEU A 86 -0.24 9.36 -20.65
C LEU A 86 -1.27 8.33 -20.16
N VAL A 87 -1.00 7.69 -19.03
CA VAL A 87 -1.94 6.75 -18.38
C VAL A 87 -3.16 7.52 -17.87
N LYS A 88 -2.96 8.69 -17.27
CA LYS A 88 -4.06 9.58 -16.82
C LYS A 88 -5.02 9.96 -17.97
N GLU A 89 -4.49 10.23 -19.16
CA GLU A 89 -5.31 10.61 -20.32
C GLU A 89 -6.14 9.43 -20.87
N THR A 90 -5.64 8.21 -20.75
CA THR A 90 -6.42 6.99 -21.07
C THR A 90 -7.46 6.64 -20.00
N ILE A 91 -7.21 7.03 -18.74
CA ILE A 91 -8.16 6.85 -17.62
C ILE A 91 -9.31 7.86 -17.70
N GLU A 92 -9.04 9.11 -18.10
CA GLU A 92 -10.09 10.15 -18.24
C GLU A 92 -10.99 9.97 -19.47
N LYS A 93 -10.55 9.22 -20.48
CA LYS A 93 -11.29 8.99 -21.74
C LYS A 93 -12.11 7.68 -21.76
N ALA A 94 -12.02 6.84 -20.73
CA ALA A 94 -12.78 5.59 -20.59
C ALA A 94 -14.07 5.83 -19.79
#